data_AF-A0A3S0ZLK4-F1
#
_entry.id   AF-A0A3S0ZLK4-F1
#
_cell.length_a   1.000
_cell.length_b   1.000
_cell.length_c   1.000
_cell.angle_alpha   90.00
_cell.angle_beta   90.00
_cell.angle_gamma   90.00
#
_symmetry.space_group_name_H-M   'P 1'
#
loop_
_entity.id
_entity.type
_entity.pdbx_description
1 polymer ?
#
loop_
_entity_poly.entity_id
_entity_poly.type
_entity_poly.pdbx_seq_one_letter_code
_entity_poly.pdbx_strand_id
1 'polypeptide(L)'
;MNTAELLVQCLENEGVEYVFGLPGEENLHVLEALKHSSIQFITTRHEQGAAFMADVYGRLTGKAGVCLSTLGPGATNLMTGVADANLDRAPLVAVTGQVGTDRMHIESHQYLDLVAMFAPVTKWNKQIVRPSITPEVVRKAFKLAQSEKPGAVHIDLPENIAAMPVEGKPLHKHNVEKTYASFASIRSAAAIISQAVNPIILVGNGAIRAQASDAVTQFATQLNMPVANTFMGKGVIPYTHPLALWAVGLQQRDFITCGFDNTDLVIAIGYDLIEFSPKRWNPDGKIPIVHIAATPAEIDSSYIPNVEVVGDISDSLYEILKVADRQGKPNPYAISLRSNIRGDYEQYANDDGFPIKPQKIIYDLRQIMGPEDIVISDVGAHKMWIARHYHCYSPNTCIISNGFAAMGIAIPGAIAAKLVYPDRKVIAATGDGGFMMNCQELETALRVGTAFVTLIFNDGGYGLIEWKQENQFGKGNSSFVHFGNPDFVKFAESMGLKGYRVEAATDLVPILKEALAQDVPAVIDCPVDYRENIRFTQKAGELNCAL
;
A
#
# COMPACT_ATOMS: atom_id res chain seq x y z
N MET A 1 12.26 36.65 8.20
CA MET A 1 12.23 35.18 8.39
C MET A 1 13.46 34.58 7.72
N ASN A 2 13.91 33.41 8.17
CA ASN A 2 14.91 32.61 7.45
C ASN A 2 14.23 31.64 6.47
N THR A 3 15.03 30.95 5.65
CA THR A 3 14.53 30.00 4.65
C THR A 3 13.76 28.83 5.26
N ALA A 4 14.18 28.34 6.44
CA ALA A 4 13.51 27.24 7.13
C ALA A 4 12.10 27.63 7.59
N GLU A 5 11.92 28.84 8.14
CA GLU A 5 10.61 29.41 8.47
C GLU A 5 9.72 29.54 7.23
N LEU A 6 10.28 29.99 6.10
CA LEU A 6 9.55 30.05 4.84
C LEU A 6 9.15 28.65 4.32
N LEU A 7 10.03 27.65 4.45
CA LEU A 7 9.73 26.26 4.10
C LEU A 7 8.56 25.74 4.94
N VAL A 8 8.60 25.93 6.26
CA VAL A 8 7.52 25.50 7.16
C VAL A 8 6.20 26.20 6.83
N GLN A 9 6.19 27.51 6.57
CA GLN A 9 5.00 28.23 6.10
C GLN A 9 4.46 27.66 4.79
N CYS A 10 5.34 27.23 3.88
CA CYS A 10 4.91 26.56 2.66
C CYS A 10 4.28 25.20 2.95
N LEU A 11 4.84 24.40 3.86
CA LEU A 11 4.24 23.12 4.29
C LEU A 11 2.86 23.32 4.93
N GLU A 12 2.69 24.34 5.78
CA GLU A 12 1.40 24.70 6.37
C GLU A 12 0.37 25.04 5.27
N ASN A 13 0.78 25.84 4.28
CA ASN A 13 -0.06 26.20 3.13
C ASN A 13 -0.45 24.98 2.26
N GLU A 14 0.34 23.92 2.27
CA GLU A 14 -0.02 22.65 1.62
C GLU A 14 -1.03 21.82 2.41
N GLY A 15 -1.26 22.17 3.68
CA GLY A 15 -2.12 21.44 4.60
C GLY A 15 -1.41 20.25 5.24
N VAL A 16 -0.10 20.35 5.45
CA VAL A 16 0.66 19.35 6.22
C VAL A 16 0.21 19.41 7.67
N GLU A 17 -0.14 18.25 8.23
CA GLU A 17 -0.59 18.10 9.61
C GLU A 17 0.53 17.49 10.47
N TYR A 18 1.26 16.53 9.90
CA TYR A 18 2.35 15.80 10.54
C TYR A 18 3.61 15.82 9.69
N VAL A 19 4.76 15.93 10.35
CA VAL A 19 6.07 15.62 9.78
C VAL A 19 6.67 14.49 10.60
N PHE A 20 6.90 13.34 9.97
CA PHE A 20 7.53 12.19 10.61
C PHE A 20 9.04 12.26 10.42
N GLY A 21 9.85 12.10 11.45
CA GLY A 21 11.29 12.20 11.23
C GLY A 21 12.18 12.03 12.43
N LEU A 22 13.48 12.01 12.15
CA LEU A 22 14.54 11.96 13.15
C LEU A 22 15.34 13.27 13.11
N PRO A 23 15.43 14.01 14.24
CA PRO A 23 16.21 15.25 14.32
C PRO A 23 17.70 15.05 14.04
N GLY A 24 18.34 16.04 13.42
CA GLY A 24 19.80 16.09 13.22
C GLY A 24 20.31 17.50 13.03
N GLU A 25 21.64 17.66 13.06
CA GLU A 25 22.33 18.97 13.08
C GLU A 25 21.97 19.85 11.87
N GLU A 26 21.98 19.27 10.68
CA GLU A 26 21.79 19.99 9.42
C GLU A 26 20.33 20.44 9.19
N ASN A 27 19.41 19.97 10.04
CA ASN A 27 18.00 20.35 10.04
C ASN A 27 17.58 21.22 11.22
N LEU A 28 18.51 21.66 12.08
CA LEU A 28 18.17 22.41 13.30
C LEU A 28 17.28 23.63 13.04
N HIS A 29 17.53 24.37 11.96
CA HIS A 29 16.71 25.53 11.59
C HIS A 29 15.27 25.14 11.22
N VAL A 30 15.07 23.99 10.57
CA VAL A 30 13.73 23.47 10.22
C VAL A 30 13.00 23.02 11.49
N LEU A 31 13.70 22.35 12.41
CA LEU A 31 13.13 21.91 13.68
C LEU A 31 12.73 23.09 14.56
N GLU A 32 13.55 24.14 14.63
CA GLU A 32 13.20 25.36 15.38
C GLU A 32 12.00 26.09 14.74
N ALA A 33 11.92 26.12 13.41
CA ALA A 33 10.74 26.69 12.73
C ALA A 33 9.46 25.88 13.00
N LEU A 34 9.53 24.55 13.02
CA LEU A 34 8.40 23.66 13.30
C LEU A 34 7.83 23.84 14.71
N LYS A 35 8.66 24.20 15.69
CA LYS A 35 8.23 24.46 17.07
C LYS A 35 7.18 25.59 17.18
N HIS A 36 7.17 26.51 16.20
CA HIS A 36 6.24 27.63 16.13
C HIS A 36 5.09 27.42 15.13
N SER A 37 5.01 26.24 14.53
CA SER A 37 4.02 25.85 13.51
C SER A 37 2.81 25.12 14.11
N SER A 38 1.72 25.02 13.35
CA SER A 38 0.64 24.06 13.66
C SER A 38 0.98 22.61 13.31
N ILE A 39 2.05 22.38 12.55
CA ILE A 39 2.51 21.04 12.15
C ILE A 39 3.05 20.30 13.37
N GLN A 40 2.59 19.08 13.58
CA GLN A 40 3.12 18.21 14.63
C GLN A 40 4.33 17.42 14.11
N PHE A 41 5.48 17.61 14.75
CA PHE A 41 6.66 16.80 14.47
C PHE A 41 6.60 15.49 15.25
N ILE A 42 6.46 14.37 14.55
CA ILE A 42 6.46 13.02 15.12
C ILE A 42 7.88 12.48 15.06
N THR A 43 8.60 12.61 16.17
CA THR A 43 9.93 12.01 16.31
C THR A 43 9.83 10.49 16.23
N THR A 44 10.57 9.86 15.32
CA THR A 44 10.67 8.40 15.20
C THR A 44 11.96 7.87 15.81
N ARG A 45 12.09 6.54 15.94
CA ARG A 45 13.32 5.88 16.40
C ARG A 45 14.25 5.50 15.25
N HIS A 46 13.71 5.43 14.03
CA HIS A 46 14.48 5.24 12.81
C HIS A 46 13.83 5.99 11.63
N GLU A 47 14.61 6.49 10.69
CA GLU A 47 14.10 7.24 9.54
C GLU A 47 13.26 6.37 8.61
N GLN A 48 13.59 5.09 8.46
CA GLN A 48 12.76 4.16 7.68
C GLN A 48 11.31 4.12 8.22
N GLY A 49 11.13 4.12 9.53
CA GLY A 49 9.81 4.22 10.17
C GLY A 49 9.10 5.52 9.81
N ALA A 50 9.81 6.65 9.78
CA ALA A 50 9.24 7.93 9.36
C ALA A 50 8.77 7.92 7.90
N ALA A 51 9.57 7.35 6.99
CA ALA A 51 9.18 7.22 5.59
C ALA A 51 7.95 6.32 5.41
N PHE A 52 7.85 5.20 6.13
CA PHE A 52 6.68 4.33 6.11
C PHE A 52 5.42 4.95 6.73
N MET A 53 5.55 5.77 7.79
CA MET A 53 4.43 6.55 8.32
C MET A 53 3.91 7.54 7.27
N ALA A 54 4.81 8.28 6.62
CA ALA A 54 4.45 9.23 5.56
C ALA A 54 3.81 8.53 4.35
N ASP A 55 4.32 7.35 3.97
CA ASP A 55 3.77 6.53 2.90
C ASP A 55 2.31 6.15 3.20
N VAL A 56 2.06 5.48 4.33
CA VAL A 56 0.71 5.03 4.67
C VAL A 56 -0.24 6.20 4.89
N TYR A 57 0.22 7.30 5.48
CA TYR A 57 -0.54 8.56 5.55
C TYR A 57 -0.98 9.02 4.15
N GLY A 58 -0.06 8.98 3.19
CA GLY A 58 -0.31 9.32 1.79
C GLY A 58 -1.36 8.43 1.14
N ARG A 59 -1.29 7.11 1.35
CA ARG A 59 -2.27 6.15 0.82
C ARG A 59 -3.66 6.34 1.39
N LEU A 60 -3.76 6.61 2.70
CA LEU A 60 -5.04 6.73 3.40
C LEU A 60 -5.74 8.06 3.11
N THR A 61 -4.99 9.14 2.92
CA THR A 61 -5.56 10.50 2.82
C THR A 61 -5.57 11.06 1.39
N GLY A 62 -4.72 10.53 0.49
CA GLY A 62 -4.44 11.13 -0.81
C GLY A 62 -3.67 12.46 -0.76
N LYS A 63 -3.35 12.97 0.44
CA LYS A 63 -2.48 14.12 0.67
C LYS A 63 -1.04 13.63 0.83
N ALA A 64 -0.05 14.38 0.39
CA ALA A 64 1.34 13.94 0.54
C ALA A 64 1.75 13.85 2.03
N GLY A 65 2.17 12.66 2.46
CA GLY A 65 2.83 12.51 3.75
C GLY A 65 4.24 13.11 3.72
N VAL A 66 4.68 13.72 4.82
CA VAL A 66 6.00 14.36 4.88
C VAL A 66 6.91 13.60 5.83
N CYS A 67 8.07 13.16 5.33
CA CYS A 67 9.13 12.61 6.16
C CYS A 67 10.37 13.51 6.14
N LEU A 68 11.10 13.55 7.25
CA LEU A 68 12.26 14.41 7.45
C LEU A 68 13.43 13.63 8.06
N SER A 69 14.63 13.82 7.52
CA SER A 69 15.87 13.33 8.11
C SER A 69 17.05 14.25 7.83
N THR A 70 18.11 14.13 8.61
CA THR A 70 19.38 14.83 8.28
C THR A 70 20.05 14.21 7.03
N LEU A 71 21.24 14.69 6.68
CA LEU A 71 22.05 14.16 5.58
C LEU A 71 22.59 12.75 5.84
N GLY A 72 23.38 12.25 4.89
CA GLY A 72 24.22 11.06 5.09
C GLY A 72 23.40 9.85 5.55
N PRO A 73 23.68 9.26 6.73
CA PRO A 73 22.99 8.06 7.20
C PRO A 73 21.47 8.27 7.30
N GLY A 74 21.01 9.43 7.80
CA GLY A 74 19.59 9.72 7.95
C GLY A 74 18.88 9.77 6.60
N ALA A 75 19.49 10.40 5.59
CA ALA A 75 18.97 10.42 4.23
C ALA A 75 18.94 9.02 3.62
N THR A 76 20.01 8.23 3.79
CA THR A 76 20.05 6.86 3.26
C THR A 76 19.04 5.92 3.93
N ASN A 77 18.77 6.11 5.23
CA ASN A 77 17.78 5.33 5.97
C ASN A 77 16.32 5.62 5.51
N LEU A 78 16.04 6.82 4.99
CA LEU A 78 14.73 7.14 4.38
C LEU A 78 14.50 6.39 3.07
N MET A 79 15.55 6.10 2.30
CA MET A 79 15.43 5.72 0.88
C MET A 79 14.54 4.50 0.65
N THR A 80 14.58 3.48 1.51
CA THR A 80 13.74 2.29 1.36
C THR A 80 12.25 2.63 1.45
N GLY A 81 11.83 3.44 2.43
CA GLY A 81 10.42 3.82 2.56
C GLY A 81 9.98 4.82 1.48
N VAL A 82 10.89 5.69 1.02
CA VAL A 82 10.64 6.58 -0.13
C VAL A 82 10.45 5.79 -1.42
N ALA A 83 11.26 4.75 -1.64
CA ALA A 83 11.12 3.84 -2.77
C ALA A 83 9.80 3.05 -2.73
N ASP A 84 9.40 2.57 -1.54
CA ASP A 84 8.11 1.89 -1.34
C ASP A 84 6.95 2.81 -1.73
N ALA A 85 6.90 4.03 -1.16
CA ALA A 85 5.89 5.02 -1.47
C ALA A 85 5.81 5.34 -2.98
N ASN A 86 6.96 5.47 -3.65
CA ASN A 86 6.99 5.79 -5.08
C ASN A 86 6.45 4.66 -5.97
N LEU A 87 6.82 3.41 -5.67
CA LEU A 87 6.37 2.25 -6.44
C LEU A 87 4.90 1.91 -6.15
N ASP A 88 4.45 2.06 -4.91
CA ASP A 88 3.07 1.78 -4.52
C ASP A 88 2.10 2.95 -4.73
N ARG A 89 2.60 4.03 -5.34
CA ARG A 89 1.82 5.21 -5.73
C ARG A 89 1.24 5.97 -4.55
N ALA A 90 2.00 6.07 -3.46
CA ALA A 90 1.68 6.92 -2.33
C ALA A 90 2.28 8.32 -2.51
N PRO A 91 1.48 9.39 -2.37
CA PRO A 91 2.03 10.74 -2.37
C PRO A 91 2.89 10.96 -1.13
N LEU A 92 4.16 11.30 -1.34
CA LEU A 92 5.12 11.52 -0.26
C LEU A 92 6.10 12.64 -0.62
N VAL A 93 6.45 13.50 0.35
CA VAL A 93 7.52 14.50 0.25
C VAL A 93 8.59 14.18 1.30
N ALA A 94 9.76 13.72 0.85
CA ALA A 94 10.92 13.56 1.70
C ALA A 94 11.71 14.87 1.77
N VAL A 95 12.06 15.31 2.97
CA VAL A 95 12.90 16.49 3.20
C VAL A 95 14.20 16.05 3.87
N THR A 96 15.34 16.31 3.24
CA THR A 96 16.66 16.03 3.83
C THR A 96 17.41 17.31 4.15
N GLY A 97 18.14 17.27 5.25
CA GLY A 97 19.22 18.22 5.51
C GLY A 97 20.43 17.93 4.66
N GLN A 98 21.30 18.92 4.51
CA GLN A 98 22.58 18.77 3.82
C GLN A 98 23.65 19.68 4.43
N VAL A 99 24.92 19.32 4.27
CA VAL A 99 26.05 20.18 4.62
C VAL A 99 25.92 21.55 3.94
N GLY A 100 26.53 22.58 4.56
CA GLY A 100 26.68 23.88 3.91
C GLY A 100 27.28 23.81 2.50
N THR A 101 26.78 24.64 1.59
CA THR A 101 27.21 24.67 0.18
C THR A 101 28.71 24.94 -0.02
N ASP A 102 29.36 25.57 0.96
CA ASP A 102 30.80 25.81 1.02
C ASP A 102 31.62 24.52 1.19
N ARG A 103 31.01 23.44 1.70
CA ARG A 103 31.68 22.16 1.97
C ARG A 103 31.38 21.06 0.95
N MET A 104 30.46 21.27 0.01
CA MET A 104 30.04 20.23 -0.94
C MET A 104 31.07 19.86 -2.01
N HIS A 105 32.08 20.72 -2.25
CA HIS A 105 33.10 20.50 -3.29
C HIS A 105 34.30 19.67 -2.81
N ILE A 106 34.38 19.40 -1.51
CA ILE A 106 35.46 18.63 -0.87
C ILE A 106 34.90 17.34 -0.29
N GLU A 107 35.79 16.45 0.12
CA GLU A 107 35.45 15.34 1.00
C GLU A 107 35.01 15.89 2.36
N SER A 108 33.69 16.05 2.53
CA SER A 108 33.09 16.58 3.75
C SER A 108 32.44 15.45 4.56
N HIS A 109 32.43 15.61 5.88
CA HIS A 109 31.77 14.70 6.80
C HIS A 109 30.30 14.50 6.41
N GLN A 110 29.89 13.23 6.23
CA GLN A 110 28.53 12.79 5.87
C GLN A 110 27.96 13.31 4.54
N TYR A 111 28.73 14.06 3.75
CA TYR A 111 28.28 14.55 2.45
C TYR A 111 28.12 13.40 1.44
N LEU A 112 26.96 13.36 0.80
CA LEU A 112 26.64 12.50 -0.34
C LEU A 112 25.80 13.32 -1.32
N ASP A 113 25.88 13.00 -2.62
CA ASP A 113 24.97 13.57 -3.62
C ASP A 113 23.56 12.98 -3.46
N LEU A 114 22.80 13.51 -2.52
CA LEU A 114 21.46 13.02 -2.19
C LEU A 114 20.49 13.19 -3.37
N VAL A 115 20.62 14.24 -4.18
CA VAL A 115 19.80 14.44 -5.38
C VAL A 115 19.99 13.29 -6.37
N ALA A 116 21.24 12.89 -6.62
CA ALA A 116 21.54 11.74 -7.49
C ALA A 116 21.06 10.41 -6.87
N MET A 117 21.22 10.23 -5.56
CA MET A 117 20.80 9.01 -4.86
C MET A 117 19.27 8.82 -4.85
N PHE A 118 18.51 9.91 -4.70
CA PHE A 118 17.04 9.85 -4.65
C PHE A 118 16.38 9.85 -6.03
N ALA A 119 17.11 10.20 -7.11
CA ALA A 119 16.60 10.19 -8.49
C ALA A 119 15.87 8.90 -8.93
N PRO A 120 16.40 7.69 -8.69
CA PRO A 120 15.72 6.45 -9.12
C PRO A 120 14.48 6.09 -8.28
N VAL A 121 14.33 6.68 -7.09
CA VAL A 121 13.28 6.32 -6.12
C VAL A 121 12.25 7.44 -5.92
N THR A 122 12.29 8.49 -6.73
CA THR A 122 11.36 9.62 -6.68
C THR A 122 10.88 10.03 -8.07
N LYS A 123 9.68 10.62 -8.17
CA LYS A 123 9.18 11.25 -9.40
C LYS A 123 9.93 12.53 -9.74
N TRP A 124 10.39 13.22 -8.70
CA TRP A 124 11.07 14.49 -8.81
C TRP A 124 11.86 14.76 -7.54
N ASN A 125 13.04 15.33 -7.68
CA ASN A 125 13.80 15.82 -6.54
C ASN A 125 14.58 17.08 -6.88
N LYS A 126 14.87 17.89 -5.85
CA LYS A 126 15.73 19.07 -6.02
C LYS A 126 16.33 19.58 -4.71
N GLN A 127 17.57 20.06 -4.81
CA GLN A 127 18.20 20.88 -3.77
C GLN A 127 17.76 22.35 -3.87
N ILE A 128 17.42 22.94 -2.73
CA ILE A 128 17.19 24.38 -2.60
C ILE A 128 18.54 25.08 -2.53
N VAL A 129 18.97 25.67 -3.64
CA VAL A 129 20.27 26.38 -3.76
C VAL A 129 20.16 27.89 -3.51
N ARG A 130 18.94 28.43 -3.37
CA ARG A 130 18.67 29.84 -3.10
C ARG A 130 17.40 29.99 -2.25
N PRO A 131 17.38 30.84 -1.22
CA PRO A 131 16.20 31.02 -0.37
C PRO A 131 14.91 31.40 -1.11
N SER A 132 15.00 32.27 -2.13
CA SER A 132 13.82 32.82 -2.82
C SER A 132 13.03 31.79 -3.64
N ILE A 133 13.62 30.63 -3.97
CA ILE A 133 12.95 29.59 -4.76
C ILE A 133 12.19 28.57 -3.90
N THR A 134 12.30 28.65 -2.56
CA THR A 134 11.64 27.71 -1.65
C THR A 134 10.13 27.54 -1.92
N PRO A 135 9.33 28.62 -2.11
CA PRO A 135 7.90 28.46 -2.39
C PRO A 135 7.61 27.70 -3.70
N GLU A 136 8.42 27.91 -4.74
CA GLU A 136 8.29 27.23 -6.03
C GLU A 136 8.64 25.74 -5.93
N VAL A 137 9.74 25.43 -5.24
CA VAL A 137 10.19 24.05 -4.99
C VAL A 137 9.15 23.27 -4.21
N VAL A 138 8.65 23.83 -3.09
CA VAL A 138 7.63 23.17 -2.27
C VAL A 138 6.33 23.01 -3.07
N ARG A 139 5.85 24.05 -3.76
CA ARG A 139 4.61 23.94 -4.52
C ARG A 139 4.70 22.88 -5.63
N LYS A 140 5.83 22.83 -6.33
CA LYS A 140 6.07 21.83 -7.38
C LYS A 140 6.16 20.42 -6.80
N ALA A 141 6.87 20.24 -5.68
CA ALA A 141 7.00 18.96 -4.98
C ALA A 141 5.63 18.36 -4.68
N PHE A 142 4.78 19.08 -3.95
CA PHE A 142 3.45 18.62 -3.57
C PHE A 142 2.52 18.41 -4.77
N LYS A 143 2.60 19.27 -5.79
CA LYS A 143 1.83 19.07 -7.03
C LYS A 143 2.20 17.75 -7.71
N LEU A 144 3.49 17.44 -7.85
CA LEU A 144 3.96 16.23 -8.52
C LEU A 144 3.77 14.96 -7.67
N ALA A 145 3.95 15.05 -6.35
CA ALA A 145 3.73 13.94 -5.44
C ALA A 145 2.27 13.42 -5.51
N GLN A 146 1.31 14.35 -5.62
CA GLN A 146 -0.12 14.04 -5.60
C GLN A 146 -0.76 13.86 -6.98
N SER A 147 -0.11 14.31 -8.07
CA SER A 147 -0.65 14.14 -9.43
C SER A 147 -0.57 12.67 -9.88
N GLU A 148 -1.61 12.17 -10.54
CA GLU A 148 -1.65 10.79 -11.05
C GLU A 148 -0.53 10.48 -12.07
N LYS A 149 0.17 9.34 -11.95
CA LYS A 149 0.18 8.40 -10.81
C LYS A 149 0.93 9.03 -9.61
N PRO A 150 0.39 9.09 -8.38
CA PRO A 150 1.09 9.70 -7.24
C PRO A 150 2.39 8.96 -6.93
N GLY A 151 3.25 9.57 -6.14
CA GLY A 151 4.52 8.96 -5.75
C GLY A 151 5.37 9.91 -4.92
N ALA A 152 6.58 9.46 -4.60
CA ALA A 152 7.47 10.22 -3.75
C ALA A 152 8.21 11.33 -4.51
N VAL A 153 8.47 12.42 -3.83
CA VAL A 153 9.39 13.48 -4.25
C VAL A 153 10.36 13.81 -3.12
N HIS A 154 11.47 14.46 -3.45
CA HIS A 154 12.52 14.79 -2.47
C HIS A 154 12.97 16.25 -2.56
N ILE A 155 13.14 16.88 -1.41
CA ILE A 155 13.66 18.24 -1.26
C ILE A 155 14.92 18.14 -0.39
N ASP A 156 16.05 18.59 -0.93
CA ASP A 156 17.31 18.67 -0.20
C ASP A 156 17.57 20.13 0.22
N LEU A 157 17.79 20.37 1.52
CA LEU A 157 17.98 21.72 2.07
C LEU A 157 19.34 21.81 2.81
N PRO A 158 20.33 22.49 2.22
CA PRO A 158 21.59 22.77 2.90
C PRO A 158 21.39 23.65 4.13
N GLU A 159 22.07 23.32 5.22
CA GLU A 159 21.92 24.00 6.52
C GLU A 159 22.18 25.51 6.44
N ASN A 160 23.16 25.92 5.63
CA ASN A 160 23.53 27.33 5.47
C ASN A 160 22.46 28.09 4.68
N ILE A 161 21.82 27.43 3.71
CA ILE A 161 20.68 27.98 2.98
C ILE A 161 19.46 28.05 3.90
N ALA A 162 19.21 27.03 4.73
CA ALA A 162 18.14 27.02 5.72
C ALA A 162 18.20 28.24 6.66
N ALA A 163 19.41 28.64 7.06
CA ALA A 163 19.68 29.77 7.94
C ALA A 163 19.58 31.15 7.26
N MET A 164 19.71 31.24 5.93
CA MET A 164 19.75 32.52 5.23
C MET A 164 18.45 33.32 5.38
N PRO A 165 18.52 34.66 5.48
CA PRO A 165 17.34 35.52 5.49
C PRO A 165 16.65 35.50 4.13
N VAL A 166 15.32 35.57 4.14
CA VAL A 166 14.52 35.60 2.92
C VAL A 166 13.25 36.44 3.10
N GLU A 167 12.85 37.08 2.00
CA GLU A 167 11.52 37.63 1.82
C GLU A 167 10.77 36.77 0.81
N GLY A 168 9.58 36.29 1.18
CA GLY A 168 8.78 35.40 0.36
C GLY A 168 7.48 35.05 1.06
N LYS A 169 6.55 34.45 0.30
CA LYS A 169 5.30 33.91 0.81
C LYS A 169 5.01 32.59 0.11
N PRO A 170 4.26 31.67 0.74
CA PRO A 170 3.77 30.47 0.08
C PRO A 170 3.01 30.79 -1.21
N LEU A 171 3.15 29.94 -2.22
CA LEU A 171 2.40 30.08 -3.47
C LEU A 171 0.94 29.65 -3.28
N HIS A 172 0.04 30.29 -4.03
CA HIS A 172 -1.36 29.90 -4.04
C HIS A 172 -1.55 28.47 -4.57
N LYS A 173 -2.34 27.68 -3.83
CA LYS A 173 -2.80 26.37 -4.25
C LYS A 173 -4.06 26.53 -5.10
N HIS A 174 -3.95 26.25 -6.40
CA HIS A 174 -5.12 26.17 -7.28
C HIS A 174 -5.70 24.76 -7.26
N ASN A 175 -7.03 24.65 -7.34
CA ASN A 175 -7.69 23.37 -7.57
C ASN A 175 -7.29 22.85 -8.95
N VAL A 176 -6.98 21.56 -9.02
CA VAL A 176 -6.71 20.88 -10.30
C VAL A 176 -8.06 20.44 -10.86
N GLU A 177 -8.40 20.92 -12.06
CA GLU A 177 -9.60 20.47 -12.76
C GLU A 177 -9.46 19.01 -13.20
N LYS A 178 -10.59 18.29 -13.20
CA LYS A 178 -10.64 16.92 -13.72
C LYS A 178 -10.49 16.93 -15.23
N THR A 179 -9.75 15.95 -15.74
CA THR A 179 -9.71 15.68 -17.19
C THR A 179 -10.76 14.62 -17.50
N TYR A 180 -11.59 14.86 -18.50
CA TYR A 180 -12.65 13.95 -18.92
C TYR A 180 -12.27 13.20 -20.20
N ALA A 181 -12.70 11.96 -20.32
CA ALA A 181 -12.40 11.13 -21.47
C ALA A 181 -13.16 11.62 -22.72
N SER A 182 -12.59 11.36 -23.90
CA SER A 182 -13.24 11.74 -25.16
C SER A 182 -14.52 10.93 -25.40
N PHE A 183 -15.55 11.56 -25.97
CA PHE A 183 -16.77 10.84 -26.38
C PHE A 183 -16.52 9.75 -27.43
N ALA A 184 -15.42 9.83 -28.18
CA ALA A 184 -15.04 8.81 -29.15
C ALA A 184 -14.56 7.54 -28.43
N SER A 185 -13.62 7.68 -27.48
CA SER A 185 -13.14 6.55 -26.67
C SER A 185 -14.25 5.91 -25.84
N ILE A 186 -15.15 6.73 -25.25
CA ILE A 186 -16.32 6.23 -24.50
C ILE A 186 -17.22 5.36 -25.38
N ARG A 187 -17.57 5.84 -26.60
CA ARG A 187 -18.42 5.09 -27.52
C ARG A 187 -17.75 3.82 -28.03
N SER A 188 -16.44 3.86 -28.32
CA SER A 188 -15.68 2.68 -28.73
C SER A 188 -15.63 1.63 -27.61
N ALA A 189 -15.38 2.04 -26.36
CA ALA A 189 -15.41 1.15 -25.21
C ALA A 189 -16.79 0.52 -25.01
N ALA A 190 -17.85 1.33 -25.04
CA ALA A 190 -19.22 0.84 -24.91
C ALA A 190 -19.59 -0.19 -25.99
N ALA A 191 -19.17 0.02 -27.24
CA ALA A 191 -19.41 -0.93 -28.33
C ALA A 191 -18.73 -2.28 -28.09
N ILE A 192 -17.46 -2.27 -27.67
CA ILE A 192 -16.70 -3.49 -27.35
C ILE A 192 -17.34 -4.24 -26.16
N ILE A 193 -17.67 -3.51 -25.09
CA ILE A 193 -18.30 -4.05 -23.87
C ILE A 193 -19.66 -4.70 -24.16
N SER A 194 -20.47 -4.07 -25.02
CA SER A 194 -21.80 -4.56 -25.41
C SER A 194 -21.73 -5.85 -26.22
N GLN A 195 -20.66 -6.05 -26.99
CA GLN A 195 -20.47 -7.25 -27.81
C GLN A 195 -20.00 -8.45 -26.98
N ALA A 196 -19.17 -8.23 -25.96
CA ALA A 196 -18.60 -9.28 -25.12
C ALA A 196 -19.66 -10.23 -24.54
N VAL A 197 -19.37 -11.53 -24.53
CA VAL A 197 -20.23 -12.57 -23.98
C VAL A 197 -19.77 -12.91 -22.56
N ASN A 198 -18.46 -13.03 -22.34
CA ASN A 198 -17.87 -13.47 -21.08
C ASN A 198 -16.80 -12.48 -20.56
N PRO A 199 -17.13 -11.22 -20.25
CA PRO A 199 -16.17 -10.24 -19.74
C PRO A 199 -15.82 -10.46 -18.26
N ILE A 200 -14.68 -9.90 -17.87
CA ILE A 200 -14.28 -9.74 -16.48
C ILE A 200 -13.73 -8.32 -16.26
N ILE A 201 -14.04 -7.74 -15.11
CA ILE A 201 -13.45 -6.47 -14.66
C ILE A 201 -12.22 -6.80 -13.82
N LEU A 202 -11.08 -6.21 -14.19
CA LEU A 202 -9.85 -6.20 -13.39
C LEU A 202 -9.66 -4.80 -12.80
N VAL A 203 -9.80 -4.66 -11.48
CA VAL A 203 -9.74 -3.35 -10.82
C VAL A 203 -8.50 -3.21 -9.94
N GLY A 204 -7.77 -2.11 -10.12
CA GLY A 204 -6.55 -1.80 -9.36
C GLY A 204 -6.70 -0.64 -8.37
N ASN A 205 -5.60 -0.30 -7.70
CA ASN A 205 -5.54 0.77 -6.71
C ASN A 205 -5.87 2.15 -7.30
N GLY A 206 -5.71 2.36 -8.61
CA GLY A 206 -6.10 3.61 -9.26
C GLY A 206 -7.58 3.93 -9.11
N ALA A 207 -8.46 2.92 -9.01
CA ALA A 207 -9.88 3.14 -8.75
C ALA A 207 -10.14 3.65 -7.32
N ILE A 208 -9.35 3.20 -6.34
CA ILE A 208 -9.42 3.69 -4.96
C ILE A 208 -8.99 5.16 -4.90
N ARG A 209 -7.83 5.49 -5.49
CA ARG A 209 -7.29 6.86 -5.50
C ARG A 209 -8.22 7.84 -6.23
N ALA A 210 -8.89 7.38 -7.28
CA ALA A 210 -9.90 8.15 -8.01
C ALA A 210 -11.27 8.22 -7.32
N GLN A 211 -11.43 7.58 -6.14
CA GLN A 211 -12.69 7.50 -5.41
C GLN A 211 -13.84 6.91 -6.26
N ALA A 212 -13.54 5.89 -7.07
CA ALA A 212 -14.45 5.33 -8.06
C ALA A 212 -15.19 4.05 -7.62
N SER A 213 -15.17 3.71 -6.33
CA SER A 213 -15.78 2.48 -5.79
C SER A 213 -17.28 2.35 -6.11
N ASP A 214 -18.05 3.42 -5.92
CA ASP A 214 -19.49 3.44 -6.24
C ASP A 214 -19.74 3.30 -7.74
N ALA A 215 -18.97 4.02 -8.56
CA ALA A 215 -19.08 3.96 -10.02
C ALA A 215 -18.74 2.56 -10.54
N VAL A 216 -17.68 1.92 -10.04
CA VAL A 216 -17.31 0.54 -10.39
C VAL A 216 -18.40 -0.44 -9.97
N THR A 217 -18.94 -0.29 -8.76
CA THR A 217 -20.00 -1.19 -8.25
C THR A 217 -21.27 -1.08 -9.09
N GLN A 218 -21.71 0.14 -9.41
CA GLN A 218 -22.87 0.37 -10.27
C GLN A 218 -22.62 -0.15 -11.70
N PHE A 219 -21.43 0.10 -12.25
CA PHE A 219 -21.02 -0.35 -13.56
C PHE A 219 -21.06 -1.88 -13.68
N ALA A 220 -20.42 -2.57 -12.73
CA ALA A 220 -20.41 -4.03 -12.67
C ALA A 220 -21.84 -4.60 -12.54
N THR A 221 -22.67 -3.99 -11.69
CA THR A 221 -24.03 -4.46 -11.41
C THR A 221 -24.96 -4.30 -12.61
N GLN A 222 -25.00 -3.12 -13.23
CA GLN A 222 -25.90 -2.84 -14.35
C GLN A 222 -25.56 -3.66 -15.60
N LEU A 223 -24.27 -3.92 -15.82
CA LEU A 223 -23.79 -4.68 -16.96
C LEU A 223 -23.55 -6.18 -16.66
N ASN A 224 -23.85 -6.61 -15.43
CA ASN A 224 -23.70 -7.98 -14.93
C ASN A 224 -22.31 -8.58 -15.22
N MET A 225 -21.26 -7.87 -14.76
CA MET A 225 -19.87 -8.28 -14.96
C MET A 225 -19.17 -8.63 -13.64
N PRO A 226 -18.52 -9.80 -13.54
CA PRO A 226 -17.74 -10.17 -12.37
C PRO A 226 -16.50 -9.28 -12.22
N VAL A 227 -16.11 -9.02 -10.97
CA VAL A 227 -15.00 -8.12 -10.61
C VAL A 227 -13.94 -8.88 -9.82
N ALA A 228 -12.73 -8.93 -10.36
CA ALA A 228 -11.52 -9.30 -9.63
C ALA A 228 -10.70 -8.04 -9.32
N ASN A 229 -10.22 -7.91 -8.08
CA ASN A 229 -9.35 -6.81 -7.70
C ASN A 229 -7.89 -7.27 -7.61
N THR A 230 -6.94 -6.38 -7.85
CA THR A 230 -5.54 -6.62 -7.46
C THR A 230 -5.41 -6.67 -5.93
N PHE A 231 -4.23 -7.00 -5.39
CA PHE A 231 -3.99 -6.95 -3.95
C PHE A 231 -4.23 -5.56 -3.35
N MET A 232 -3.85 -4.50 -4.07
CA MET A 232 -4.02 -3.12 -3.62
C MET A 232 -5.40 -2.54 -3.97
N GLY A 233 -6.14 -3.13 -4.91
CA GLY A 233 -7.51 -2.75 -5.26
C GLY A 233 -8.59 -3.32 -4.34
N LYS A 234 -8.23 -3.89 -3.18
CA LYS A 234 -9.17 -4.48 -2.23
C LYS A 234 -10.18 -3.45 -1.73
N GLY A 235 -11.45 -3.86 -1.67
CA GLY A 235 -12.54 -3.03 -1.15
C GLY A 235 -13.13 -2.06 -2.17
N VAL A 236 -12.61 -1.98 -3.41
CA VAL A 236 -13.26 -1.18 -4.48
C VAL A 236 -14.68 -1.66 -4.75
N ILE A 237 -14.91 -2.97 -4.68
CA ILE A 237 -16.25 -3.54 -4.59
C ILE A 237 -16.35 -4.27 -3.25
N PRO A 238 -17.46 -4.15 -2.50
CA PRO A 238 -17.63 -4.90 -1.26
C PRO A 238 -17.48 -6.40 -1.51
N TYR A 239 -16.66 -7.10 -0.73
CA TYR A 239 -16.38 -8.51 -0.99
C TYR A 239 -17.62 -9.43 -0.87
N THR A 240 -18.68 -8.95 -0.21
CA THR A 240 -19.96 -9.64 -0.09
C THR A 240 -20.82 -9.51 -1.35
N HIS A 241 -20.48 -8.62 -2.27
CA HIS A 241 -21.21 -8.40 -3.51
C HIS A 241 -21.28 -9.71 -4.33
N PRO A 242 -22.43 -10.02 -4.98
CA PRO A 242 -22.59 -11.26 -5.75
C PRO A 242 -21.64 -11.36 -6.96
N LEU A 243 -21.13 -10.24 -7.45
CA LEU A 243 -20.17 -10.18 -8.56
C LEU A 243 -18.70 -10.08 -8.12
N ALA A 244 -18.41 -10.02 -6.82
CA ALA A 244 -17.03 -9.96 -6.34
C ALA A 244 -16.38 -11.36 -6.39
N LEU A 245 -15.29 -11.48 -7.14
CA LEU A 245 -14.43 -12.67 -7.20
C LEU A 245 -13.29 -12.62 -6.17
N TRP A 246 -13.07 -11.44 -5.57
CA TRP A 246 -11.96 -11.11 -4.67
C TRP A 246 -10.62 -10.89 -5.39
N ALA A 247 -9.51 -11.20 -4.73
CA ALA A 247 -8.19 -10.74 -5.11
C ALA A 247 -7.48 -11.69 -6.08
N VAL A 248 -6.98 -11.15 -7.19
CA VAL A 248 -6.02 -11.79 -8.08
C VAL A 248 -4.64 -11.14 -7.88
N GLY A 249 -3.56 -11.90 -8.13
CA GLY A 249 -2.20 -11.41 -7.94
C GLY A 249 -1.17 -12.45 -7.56
N LEU A 250 -1.63 -13.64 -7.16
CA LEU A 250 -0.75 -14.75 -6.79
C LEU A 250 0.01 -15.27 -8.02
N GLN A 251 1.21 -15.82 -7.78
CA GLN A 251 1.98 -16.43 -8.86
C GLN A 251 1.43 -17.80 -9.26
N GLN A 252 0.80 -18.50 -8.32
CA GLN A 252 0.14 -19.78 -8.51
C GLN A 252 -1.28 -19.61 -9.05
N ARG A 253 -1.77 -20.62 -9.77
CA ARG A 253 -3.14 -20.65 -10.31
C ARG A 253 -4.17 -20.85 -9.19
N ASP A 254 -5.31 -20.20 -9.34
CA ASP A 254 -6.47 -20.34 -8.46
C ASP A 254 -7.79 -20.30 -9.25
N PHE A 255 -8.92 -20.41 -8.56
CA PHE A 255 -10.23 -20.35 -9.21
C PHE A 255 -10.44 -19.02 -9.96
N ILE A 256 -9.94 -17.89 -9.44
CA ILE A 256 -10.11 -16.59 -10.10
C ILE A 256 -9.39 -16.56 -11.44
N THR A 257 -8.19 -17.17 -11.50
CA THR A 257 -7.40 -17.32 -12.74
C THR A 257 -8.16 -18.09 -13.82
N CYS A 258 -8.93 -19.12 -13.46
CA CYS A 258 -9.81 -19.82 -14.42
C CYS A 258 -10.84 -18.89 -15.09
N GLY A 259 -11.27 -17.84 -14.38
CA GLY A 259 -12.13 -16.81 -14.94
C GLY A 259 -11.44 -16.01 -16.06
N PHE A 260 -10.16 -15.68 -15.88
CA PHE A 260 -9.35 -15.02 -16.91
C PHE A 260 -9.04 -15.93 -18.10
N ASP A 261 -8.79 -17.22 -17.89
CA ASP A 261 -8.50 -18.16 -18.98
C ASP A 261 -9.65 -18.29 -20.00
N ASN A 262 -10.89 -18.07 -19.54
CA ASN A 262 -12.09 -18.22 -20.36
C ASN A 262 -12.70 -16.88 -20.79
N THR A 263 -12.13 -15.75 -20.39
CA THR A 263 -12.69 -14.42 -20.68
C THR A 263 -12.53 -14.05 -22.15
N ASP A 264 -13.50 -13.33 -22.71
CA ASP A 264 -13.41 -12.75 -24.05
C ASP A 264 -13.13 -11.24 -24.03
N LEU A 265 -13.13 -10.63 -22.85
CA LEU A 265 -12.82 -9.21 -22.65
C LEU A 265 -12.36 -8.94 -21.22
N VAL A 266 -11.28 -8.19 -21.06
CA VAL A 266 -10.89 -7.62 -19.76
C VAL A 266 -11.16 -6.11 -19.77
N ILE A 267 -11.94 -5.64 -18.80
CA ILE A 267 -12.11 -4.21 -18.54
C ILE A 267 -11.18 -3.87 -17.37
N ALA A 268 -10.06 -3.24 -17.67
CA ALA A 268 -9.05 -2.87 -16.69
C ALA A 268 -9.34 -1.44 -16.18
N ILE A 269 -9.77 -1.34 -14.92
CA ILE A 269 -10.20 -0.07 -14.31
C ILE A 269 -9.18 0.35 -13.24
N GLY A 270 -8.52 1.49 -13.44
CA GLY A 270 -7.51 1.99 -12.50
C GLY A 270 -6.37 1.00 -12.22
N TYR A 271 -6.13 0.09 -13.15
CA TYR A 271 -5.15 -0.98 -13.04
C TYR A 271 -3.73 -0.47 -13.31
N ASP A 272 -2.79 -0.80 -12.42
CA ASP A 272 -1.37 -0.57 -12.62
C ASP A 272 -0.61 -1.90 -12.75
N LEU A 273 0.27 -2.01 -13.76
CA LEU A 273 1.07 -3.20 -14.05
C LEU A 273 2.00 -3.58 -12.88
N ILE A 274 2.34 -2.62 -12.02
CA ILE A 274 3.12 -2.88 -10.82
C ILE A 274 2.37 -3.72 -9.78
N GLU A 275 1.04 -3.69 -9.80
CA GLU A 275 0.21 -4.42 -8.86
C GLU A 275 0.12 -5.90 -9.20
N PHE A 276 0.05 -6.20 -10.50
CA PHE A 276 -0.02 -7.56 -11.03
C PHE A 276 0.48 -7.56 -12.48
N SER A 277 1.29 -8.53 -12.88
CA SER A 277 1.85 -8.56 -14.23
C SER A 277 0.83 -9.09 -15.25
N PRO A 278 0.59 -8.39 -16.38
CA PRO A 278 -0.24 -8.90 -17.48
C PRO A 278 0.16 -10.26 -18.01
N LYS A 279 1.45 -10.61 -17.96
CA LYS A 279 1.95 -11.94 -18.36
C LYS A 279 1.32 -13.10 -17.58
N ARG A 280 0.72 -12.83 -16.42
CA ARG A 280 0.09 -13.85 -15.57
C ARG A 280 -1.35 -14.16 -15.96
N TRP A 281 -2.03 -13.23 -16.65
CA TRP A 281 -3.45 -13.38 -17.00
C TRP A 281 -3.74 -13.21 -18.50
N ASN A 282 -2.81 -12.62 -19.26
CA ASN A 282 -2.86 -12.51 -20.72
C ASN A 282 -1.46 -12.75 -21.36
N PRO A 283 -0.81 -13.90 -21.10
CA PRO A 283 0.58 -14.15 -21.51
C PRO A 283 0.82 -13.95 -23.01
N ASP A 284 -0.16 -14.33 -23.84
CA ASP A 284 -0.06 -14.23 -25.30
C ASP A 284 -0.51 -12.87 -25.87
N GLY A 285 -1.00 -11.95 -25.03
CA GLY A 285 -1.53 -10.65 -25.49
C GLY A 285 -2.78 -10.75 -26.36
N LYS A 286 -3.52 -11.87 -26.31
CA LYS A 286 -4.66 -12.16 -27.19
C LYS A 286 -6.00 -11.70 -26.64
N ILE A 287 -6.12 -11.57 -25.32
CA ILE A 287 -7.36 -11.15 -24.68
C ILE A 287 -7.61 -9.67 -25.00
N PRO A 288 -8.76 -9.30 -25.58
CA PRO A 288 -9.13 -7.91 -25.78
C PRO A 288 -9.20 -7.14 -24.45
N ILE A 289 -8.74 -5.89 -24.45
CA ILE A 289 -8.67 -5.04 -23.25
C ILE A 289 -9.32 -3.68 -23.50
N VAL A 290 -10.23 -3.28 -22.60
CA VAL A 290 -10.64 -1.88 -22.42
C VAL A 290 -9.87 -1.33 -21.22
N HIS A 291 -9.05 -0.31 -21.44
CA HIS A 291 -8.33 0.39 -20.37
C HIS A 291 -9.09 1.64 -19.95
N ILE A 292 -9.42 1.78 -18.66
CA ILE A 292 -10.10 2.94 -18.09
C ILE A 292 -9.27 3.45 -16.91
N ALA A 293 -8.60 4.59 -17.06
CA ALA A 293 -7.77 5.18 -16.01
C ALA A 293 -7.56 6.69 -16.20
N ALA A 294 -6.98 7.34 -15.20
CA ALA A 294 -6.63 8.77 -15.28
C ALA A 294 -5.42 9.06 -16.19
N THR A 295 -4.62 8.04 -16.51
CA THR A 295 -3.43 8.14 -17.38
C THR A 295 -3.52 7.10 -18.49
N PRO A 296 -2.85 7.29 -19.63
CA PRO A 296 -2.70 6.26 -20.65
C PRO A 296 -2.11 4.95 -20.10
N ALA A 297 -2.37 3.86 -20.81
CA ALA A 297 -1.83 2.54 -20.50
C ALA A 297 -0.30 2.51 -20.65
N GLU A 298 0.35 1.65 -19.86
CA GLU A 298 1.76 1.32 -20.06
C GLU A 298 1.92 0.32 -21.22
N ILE A 299 3.08 0.35 -21.88
CA ILE A 299 3.39 -0.52 -23.02
C ILE A 299 3.92 -1.87 -22.51
N ASP A 300 3.18 -2.95 -22.76
CA ASP A 300 3.63 -4.32 -22.52
C ASP A 300 3.00 -5.28 -23.55
N SER A 301 3.74 -6.30 -24.00
CA SER A 301 3.26 -7.25 -25.01
C SER A 301 2.05 -8.08 -24.57
N SER A 302 1.81 -8.18 -23.27
CA SER A 302 0.67 -8.87 -22.66
C SER A 302 -0.44 -7.89 -22.23
N TYR A 303 -0.26 -6.58 -22.47
CA TYR A 303 -1.25 -5.54 -22.16
C TYR A 303 -1.38 -4.56 -23.32
N ILE A 304 -2.20 -4.92 -24.31
CA ILE A 304 -2.43 -4.14 -25.53
C ILE A 304 -3.91 -3.72 -25.55
N PRO A 305 -4.26 -2.53 -25.04
CA PRO A 305 -5.64 -2.06 -25.06
C PRO A 305 -6.19 -1.92 -26.48
N ASN A 306 -7.40 -2.42 -26.72
CA ASN A 306 -8.15 -2.12 -27.93
C ASN A 306 -8.67 -0.68 -27.91
N VAL A 307 -8.95 -0.17 -26.72
CA VAL A 307 -9.36 1.22 -26.47
C VAL A 307 -8.85 1.66 -25.12
N GLU A 308 -8.38 2.90 -25.07
CA GLU A 308 -8.04 3.61 -23.84
C GLU A 308 -9.05 4.72 -23.59
N VAL A 309 -9.68 4.70 -22.42
CA VAL A 309 -10.57 5.73 -21.91
C VAL A 309 -9.81 6.47 -20.82
N VAL A 310 -9.11 7.53 -21.23
CA VAL A 310 -8.23 8.30 -20.34
C VAL A 310 -8.95 9.53 -19.81
N GLY A 311 -9.18 9.56 -18.49
CA GLY A 311 -9.88 10.65 -17.80
C GLY A 311 -10.34 10.24 -16.41
N ASP A 312 -11.23 11.04 -15.81
CA ASP A 312 -11.90 10.69 -14.55
C ASP A 312 -12.60 9.33 -14.68
N ILE A 313 -12.23 8.39 -13.80
CA ILE A 313 -12.69 7.00 -13.89
C ILE A 313 -14.20 6.93 -13.66
N SER A 314 -14.72 7.62 -12.64
CA SER A 314 -16.14 7.58 -12.31
C SER A 314 -16.99 8.13 -13.44
N ASP A 315 -16.65 9.31 -13.96
CA ASP A 315 -17.33 9.91 -15.11
C ASP A 315 -17.29 8.99 -16.33
N SER A 316 -16.13 8.44 -16.66
CA SER A 316 -15.96 7.51 -17.78
C SER A 316 -16.89 6.30 -17.66
N LEU A 317 -16.99 5.70 -16.46
CA LEU A 317 -17.88 4.55 -16.23
C LEU A 317 -19.35 4.94 -16.38
N TYR A 318 -19.77 6.10 -15.86
CA TYR A 318 -21.14 6.58 -16.00
C TYR A 318 -21.51 6.92 -17.44
N GLU A 319 -20.61 7.54 -18.20
CA GLU A 319 -20.86 7.84 -19.62
C GLU A 319 -20.91 6.57 -20.46
N ILE A 320 -20.09 5.56 -20.17
CA ILE A 320 -20.18 4.25 -20.83
C ILE A 320 -21.52 3.58 -20.53
N LEU A 321 -22.01 3.62 -19.28
CA LEU A 321 -23.29 3.03 -18.89
C LEU A 321 -24.49 3.60 -19.66
N LYS A 322 -24.43 4.86 -20.09
CA LYS A 322 -25.53 5.49 -20.85
C LYS A 322 -25.71 4.88 -22.25
N VAL A 323 -24.67 4.24 -22.78
CA VAL A 323 -24.64 3.79 -24.19
C VAL A 323 -24.28 2.32 -24.37
N ALA A 324 -23.72 1.65 -23.35
CA ALA A 324 -23.44 0.22 -23.38
C ALA A 324 -24.70 -0.58 -23.03
N ASP A 325 -24.92 -1.69 -23.73
CA ASP A 325 -26.03 -2.60 -23.47
C ASP A 325 -25.58 -4.06 -23.55
N ARG A 326 -25.91 -4.83 -22.51
CA ARG A 326 -25.64 -6.27 -22.39
C ARG A 326 -26.92 -7.07 -22.11
N GLN A 327 -28.10 -6.49 -22.32
CA GLN A 327 -29.35 -7.21 -22.16
C GLN A 327 -29.38 -8.46 -23.07
N GLY A 328 -29.84 -9.58 -22.51
CA GLY A 328 -29.93 -10.87 -23.22
C GLY A 328 -28.60 -11.63 -23.36
N LYS A 329 -27.47 -11.10 -22.86
CA LYS A 329 -26.20 -11.86 -22.78
C LYS A 329 -26.27 -12.91 -21.66
N PRO A 330 -25.61 -14.07 -21.81
CA PRO A 330 -25.52 -15.06 -20.74
C PRO A 330 -24.70 -14.52 -19.56
N ASN A 331 -24.83 -15.17 -18.40
CA ASN A 331 -23.96 -14.88 -17.26
C ASN A 331 -22.51 -15.23 -17.60
N PRO A 332 -21.55 -14.34 -17.33
CA PRO A 332 -20.13 -14.66 -17.45
C PRO A 332 -19.74 -15.90 -16.63
N TYR A 333 -18.91 -16.77 -17.19
CA TYR A 333 -18.40 -18.00 -16.57
C TYR A 333 -17.82 -17.74 -15.18
N ALA A 334 -17.08 -16.65 -15.00
CA ALA A 334 -16.41 -16.37 -13.73
C ALA A 334 -17.39 -16.18 -12.55
N ILE A 335 -18.66 -15.82 -12.80
CA ILE A 335 -19.70 -15.77 -11.75
C ILE A 335 -19.93 -17.18 -11.15
N SER A 336 -19.87 -18.23 -11.96
CA SER A 336 -20.07 -19.61 -11.50
C SER A 336 -18.98 -20.09 -10.53
N LEU A 337 -17.80 -19.48 -10.58
CA LEU A 337 -16.65 -19.84 -9.74
C LEU A 337 -16.81 -19.37 -8.30
N ARG A 338 -17.75 -18.45 -8.04
CA ARG A 338 -17.91 -17.81 -6.73
C ARG A 338 -18.20 -18.80 -5.59
N SER A 339 -18.97 -19.85 -5.85
CA SER A 339 -19.25 -20.89 -4.85
C SER A 339 -17.98 -21.64 -4.46
N ASN A 340 -17.13 -21.98 -5.43
CA ASN A 340 -15.85 -22.65 -5.20
C ASN A 340 -14.85 -21.74 -4.48
N ILE A 341 -14.75 -20.47 -4.91
CA ILE A 341 -13.93 -19.44 -4.26
C ILE A 341 -14.32 -19.29 -2.78
N ARG A 342 -15.63 -19.18 -2.50
CA ARG A 342 -16.14 -19.07 -1.14
C ARG A 342 -15.92 -20.33 -0.32
N GLY A 343 -16.17 -21.51 -0.89
CA GLY A 343 -15.96 -22.79 -0.22
C GLY A 343 -14.51 -23.01 0.19
N ASP A 344 -13.55 -22.62 -0.66
CA ASP A 344 -12.11 -22.69 -0.34
C ASP A 344 -11.71 -21.77 0.82
N TYR A 345 -12.31 -20.57 0.90
CA TYR A 345 -12.11 -19.65 2.02
C TYR A 345 -12.75 -20.15 3.33
N GLU A 346 -14.00 -20.62 3.28
CA GLU A 346 -14.76 -21.03 4.47
C GLU A 346 -14.34 -22.41 5.02
N GLN A 347 -13.57 -23.20 4.26
CA GLN A 347 -13.09 -24.53 4.67
C GLN A 347 -12.36 -24.51 6.03
N TYR A 348 -11.67 -23.42 6.36
CA TYR A 348 -10.85 -23.32 7.57
C TYR A 348 -11.58 -22.64 8.73
N ALA A 349 -12.86 -22.29 8.59
CA ALA A 349 -13.60 -21.52 9.60
C ALA A 349 -13.61 -22.17 11.00
N ASN A 350 -13.67 -23.51 11.04
CA ASN A 350 -13.74 -24.30 12.27
C ASN A 350 -12.45 -25.10 12.54
N ASP A 351 -11.32 -24.75 11.92
CA ASP A 351 -10.04 -25.42 12.15
C ASP A 351 -9.50 -25.08 13.54
N ASP A 352 -9.16 -26.11 14.32
CA ASP A 352 -8.64 -26.02 15.69
C ASP A 352 -7.15 -26.45 15.80
N GLY A 353 -6.48 -26.60 14.66
CA GLY A 353 -5.09 -27.06 14.61
C GLY A 353 -4.09 -26.04 15.19
N PHE A 354 -3.00 -26.57 15.76
CA PHE A 354 -1.91 -25.76 16.32
C PHE A 354 -0.53 -26.29 15.88
N PRO A 355 0.46 -25.43 15.52
CA PRO A 355 0.36 -23.99 15.27
C PRO A 355 -0.76 -23.62 14.29
N ILE A 356 -1.29 -22.40 14.37
CA ILE A 356 -2.53 -22.05 13.66
C ILE A 356 -2.25 -21.93 12.16
N LYS A 357 -3.12 -22.49 11.32
CA LYS A 357 -3.02 -22.29 9.87
C LYS A 357 -3.24 -20.82 9.51
N PRO A 358 -2.48 -20.24 8.55
CA PRO A 358 -2.64 -18.84 8.17
C PRO A 358 -4.06 -18.51 7.68
N GLN A 359 -4.73 -19.44 7.02
CA GLN A 359 -6.14 -19.28 6.59
C GLN A 359 -7.07 -19.06 7.78
N LYS A 360 -6.90 -19.83 8.87
CA LYS A 360 -7.70 -19.72 10.09
C LYS A 360 -7.42 -18.40 10.82
N ILE A 361 -6.16 -17.99 10.95
CA ILE A 361 -5.77 -16.70 11.55
C ILE A 361 -6.51 -15.55 10.84
N ILE A 362 -6.49 -15.54 9.51
CA ILE A 362 -7.08 -14.47 8.71
C ILE A 362 -8.60 -14.52 8.72
N TYR A 363 -9.19 -15.71 8.66
CA TYR A 363 -10.64 -15.90 8.77
C TYR A 363 -11.16 -15.28 10.08
N ASP A 364 -10.54 -15.64 11.21
CA ASP A 364 -10.91 -15.14 12.54
C ASP A 364 -10.68 -13.64 12.67
N LEU A 365 -9.54 -13.15 12.20
CA LEU A 365 -9.24 -11.73 12.16
C LEU A 365 -10.33 -10.96 11.40
N ARG A 366 -10.78 -11.47 10.25
CA ARG A 366 -11.83 -10.80 9.46
C ARG A 366 -13.19 -10.81 10.16
N GLN A 367 -13.51 -11.85 10.95
CA GLN A 367 -14.79 -11.91 11.69
C GLN A 367 -14.90 -10.87 12.80
N ILE A 368 -13.78 -10.44 13.38
CA ILE A 368 -13.79 -9.48 14.51
C ILE A 368 -13.58 -8.03 14.10
N MET A 369 -13.01 -7.80 12.92
CA MET A 369 -12.75 -6.46 12.40
C MET A 369 -14.04 -5.89 11.79
N GLY A 370 -14.32 -4.62 12.06
CA GLY A 370 -15.43 -3.88 11.46
C GLY A 370 -15.25 -3.64 9.96
N PRO A 371 -16.25 -3.05 9.28
CA PRO A 371 -16.17 -2.72 7.86
C PRO A 371 -15.12 -1.64 7.53
N GLU A 372 -14.89 -0.72 8.47
CA GLU A 372 -13.98 0.43 8.33
C GLU A 372 -12.64 0.25 9.05
N ASP A 373 -12.49 -0.84 9.82
CA ASP A 373 -11.25 -1.12 10.56
C ASP A 373 -10.13 -1.53 9.60
N ILE A 374 -8.90 -1.19 9.97
CA ILE A 374 -7.76 -1.21 9.04
C ILE A 374 -6.80 -2.34 9.40
N VAL A 375 -6.43 -3.14 8.39
CA VAL A 375 -5.28 -4.06 8.47
C VAL A 375 -4.16 -3.51 7.61
N ILE A 376 -2.96 -3.46 8.16
CA ILE A 376 -1.75 -3.13 7.43
C ILE A 376 -0.89 -4.38 7.40
N SER A 377 -0.72 -4.92 6.20
CA SER A 377 0.11 -6.08 5.96
C SER A 377 1.55 -5.65 5.76
N ASP A 378 2.42 -6.26 6.55
CA ASP A 378 3.84 -6.34 6.26
C ASP A 378 4.09 -7.27 5.07
N VAL A 379 5.37 -7.56 4.79
CA VAL A 379 5.80 -8.39 3.67
C VAL A 379 6.38 -9.70 4.17
N GLY A 380 5.87 -10.81 3.65
CA GLY A 380 6.29 -12.16 4.01
C GLY A 380 5.28 -13.20 3.51
N ALA A 381 5.30 -14.40 4.08
CA ALA A 381 4.32 -15.43 3.71
C ALA A 381 2.91 -15.00 4.14
N HIS A 382 2.76 -14.40 5.34
CA HIS A 382 1.51 -13.82 5.83
C HIS A 382 0.90 -12.83 4.82
N LYS A 383 1.71 -11.99 4.13
CA LYS A 383 1.23 -11.09 3.08
C LYS A 383 0.46 -11.83 1.99
N MET A 384 0.97 -12.97 1.51
CA MET A 384 0.31 -13.75 0.46
C MET A 384 -1.04 -14.28 0.93
N TRP A 385 -1.11 -14.71 2.20
CA TRP A 385 -2.34 -15.18 2.79
C TRP A 385 -3.34 -14.04 3.04
N ILE A 386 -2.90 -12.88 3.54
CA ILE A 386 -3.74 -11.68 3.72
C ILE A 386 -4.26 -11.21 2.35
N ALA A 387 -3.37 -11.15 1.36
CA ALA A 387 -3.73 -10.81 0.00
C ALA A 387 -4.80 -11.76 -0.58
N ARG A 388 -4.77 -13.04 -0.25
CA ARG A 388 -5.75 -14.03 -0.72
C ARG A 388 -7.06 -14.04 0.08
N HIS A 389 -6.99 -13.97 1.42
CA HIS A 389 -8.11 -14.31 2.30
C HIS A 389 -8.61 -13.16 3.19
N TYR A 390 -7.89 -12.05 3.33
CA TYR A 390 -8.44 -10.87 3.99
C TYR A 390 -9.24 -10.05 2.98
N HIS A 391 -10.55 -10.04 3.15
CA HIS A 391 -11.48 -9.41 2.23
C HIS A 391 -12.04 -8.10 2.80
N CYS A 392 -12.26 -7.09 1.96
CA CYS A 392 -12.59 -5.74 2.43
C CYS A 392 -14.02 -5.35 2.04
N TYR A 393 -14.70 -4.65 2.95
CA TYR A 393 -15.99 -4.01 2.67
C TYR A 393 -15.81 -2.69 1.95
N SER A 394 -14.85 -1.90 2.41
CA SER A 394 -14.57 -0.54 1.93
C SER A 394 -13.12 -0.42 1.45
N PRO A 395 -12.81 0.51 0.52
CA PRO A 395 -11.44 0.81 0.12
C PRO A 395 -10.55 1.23 1.31
N ASN A 396 -9.23 1.14 1.17
CA ASN A 396 -8.27 1.61 2.18
C ASN A 396 -8.39 0.97 3.59
N THR A 397 -9.02 -0.20 3.69
CA THR A 397 -9.14 -0.98 4.95
C THR A 397 -8.18 -2.18 5.01
N CYS A 398 -7.46 -2.45 3.92
CA CYS A 398 -6.34 -3.38 3.89
C CYS A 398 -5.21 -2.77 3.07
N ILE A 399 -4.16 -2.30 3.74
CA ILE A 399 -2.98 -1.71 3.09
C ILE A 399 -1.90 -2.78 2.96
N ILE A 400 -1.38 -2.96 1.74
CA ILE A 400 -0.38 -3.97 1.42
C ILE A 400 0.76 -3.28 0.67
N SER A 401 1.99 -3.36 1.18
CA SER A 401 3.19 -3.01 0.39
C SER A 401 3.39 -4.07 -0.70
N ASN A 402 3.32 -3.66 -1.97
CA ASN A 402 3.28 -4.62 -3.08
C ASN A 402 4.25 -4.36 -4.23
N GLY A 403 4.32 -3.14 -4.73
CA GLY A 403 5.18 -2.78 -5.85
C GLY A 403 6.66 -2.85 -5.49
N PHE A 404 7.04 -2.33 -4.32
CA PHE A 404 8.40 -2.53 -3.78
C PHE A 404 8.50 -3.72 -2.84
N ALA A 405 7.42 -4.00 -2.09
CA ALA A 405 7.35 -5.06 -1.10
C ALA A 405 8.43 -4.93 -0.01
N ALA A 406 8.52 -3.74 0.61
CA ALA A 406 9.42 -3.52 1.74
C ALA A 406 8.89 -4.11 3.06
N MET A 407 9.74 -4.87 3.74
CA MET A 407 9.47 -5.40 5.08
C MET A 407 9.58 -4.31 6.15
N GLY A 408 8.81 -4.43 7.23
CA GLY A 408 8.80 -3.54 8.38
C GLY A 408 7.84 -2.37 8.29
N ILE A 409 6.95 -2.32 7.28
CA ILE A 409 6.01 -1.22 7.07
C ILE A 409 4.82 -1.22 8.05
N ALA A 410 4.45 -2.38 8.60
CA ALA A 410 3.15 -2.54 9.27
C ALA A 410 3.02 -1.71 10.57
N ILE A 411 4.04 -1.73 11.44
CA ILE A 411 4.04 -0.98 12.71
C ILE A 411 4.06 0.54 12.46
N PRO A 412 4.99 1.10 11.66
CA PRO A 412 4.95 2.52 11.33
C PRO A 412 3.65 2.93 10.63
N GLY A 413 3.17 2.10 9.70
CA GLY A 413 1.90 2.33 9.04
C GLY A 413 0.72 2.41 10.00
N ALA A 414 0.70 1.59 11.05
CA ALA A 414 -0.40 1.56 12.01
C ALA A 414 -0.45 2.83 12.87
N ILE A 415 0.70 3.42 13.18
CA ILE A 415 0.80 4.74 13.80
C ILE A 415 0.14 5.78 12.91
N ALA A 416 0.51 5.83 11.62
CA ALA A 416 -0.09 6.76 10.66
C ALA A 416 -1.61 6.55 10.53
N ALA A 417 -2.07 5.30 10.46
CA ALA A 417 -3.49 4.99 10.39
C ALA A 417 -4.27 5.46 11.62
N LYS A 418 -3.71 5.32 12.83
CA LYS A 418 -4.33 5.83 14.06
C LYS A 418 -4.30 7.36 14.16
N LEU A 419 -3.29 8.02 13.61
CA LEU A 419 -3.27 9.49 13.52
C LEU A 419 -4.34 10.02 12.55
N VAL A 420 -4.59 9.32 11.44
CA VAL A 420 -5.64 9.68 10.47
C VAL A 420 -7.04 9.30 11.00
N TYR A 421 -7.16 8.15 11.65
CA TYR A 421 -8.43 7.60 12.13
C TYR A 421 -8.33 7.10 13.57
N PRO A 422 -8.41 8.00 14.57
CA PRO A 422 -8.23 7.66 15.99
C PRO A 422 -9.24 6.64 16.53
N ASP A 423 -10.46 6.59 15.99
CA ASP A 423 -11.55 5.75 16.49
C ASP A 423 -11.62 4.37 15.83
N ARG A 424 -10.88 4.16 14.73
CA ARG A 424 -10.87 2.88 14.01
C ARG A 424 -9.92 1.90 14.72
N LYS A 425 -10.28 0.62 14.68
CA LYS A 425 -9.35 -0.44 15.09
C LYS A 425 -8.32 -0.63 13.99
N VAL A 426 -7.08 -0.86 14.40
CA VAL A 426 -5.95 -1.03 13.48
C VAL A 426 -5.17 -2.26 13.89
N ILE A 427 -4.86 -3.11 12.92
CA ILE A 427 -3.99 -4.28 13.06
C ILE A 427 -2.76 -4.09 12.17
N ALA A 428 -1.58 -4.08 12.79
CA ALA A 428 -0.31 -4.29 12.09
C ALA A 428 -0.06 -5.80 12.00
N ALA A 429 -0.32 -6.40 10.84
CA ALA A 429 -0.10 -7.82 10.62
C ALA A 429 1.29 -8.05 10.02
N THR A 430 2.17 -8.72 10.75
CA THR A 430 3.58 -8.86 10.38
C THR A 430 4.09 -10.29 10.56
N GLY A 431 5.20 -10.63 9.93
CA GLY A 431 5.98 -11.80 10.27
C GLY A 431 6.99 -11.44 11.36
N ASP A 432 7.54 -12.43 12.05
CA ASP A 432 8.56 -12.22 13.08
C ASP A 432 9.83 -11.47 12.56
N GLY A 433 10.28 -11.78 11.35
CA GLY A 433 11.40 -11.07 10.71
C GLY A 433 11.08 -9.61 10.39
N GLY A 434 9.88 -9.33 9.87
CA GLY A 434 9.42 -7.97 9.56
C GLY A 434 9.19 -7.12 10.81
N PHE A 435 8.61 -7.74 11.86
CA PHE A 435 8.46 -7.14 13.19
C PHE A 435 9.80 -6.57 13.68
N MET A 436 10.86 -7.37 13.63
CA MET A 436 12.18 -6.97 14.13
C MET A 436 12.87 -5.85 13.34
N MET A 437 12.36 -5.45 12.18
CA MET A 437 12.94 -4.35 11.38
C MET A 437 12.52 -2.96 11.87
N ASN A 438 11.29 -2.82 12.37
CA ASN A 438 10.75 -1.53 12.85
C ASN A 438 9.99 -1.62 14.19
N CYS A 439 10.20 -2.67 14.99
CA CYS A 439 9.59 -2.83 16.31
C CYS A 439 9.88 -1.67 17.29
N GLN A 440 10.99 -0.95 17.10
CA GLN A 440 11.32 0.24 17.89
C GLN A 440 10.25 1.33 17.81
N GLU A 441 9.47 1.39 16.72
CA GLU A 441 8.39 2.36 16.57
C GLU A 441 7.18 2.06 17.47
N LEU A 442 7.11 0.89 18.13
CA LEU A 442 6.11 0.67 19.17
C LEU A 442 6.29 1.62 20.36
N GLU A 443 7.52 2.08 20.65
CA GLU A 443 7.73 3.16 21.60
C GLU A 443 7.19 4.48 21.06
N THR A 444 7.42 4.79 19.77
CA THR A 444 6.83 5.97 19.13
C THR A 444 5.31 5.93 19.28
N ALA A 445 4.67 4.79 19.01
CA ALA A 445 3.24 4.60 19.14
C ALA A 445 2.72 4.92 20.54
N LEU A 446 3.38 4.38 21.57
CA LEU A 446 3.04 4.66 22.96
C LEU A 446 3.17 6.14 23.29
N ARG A 447 4.29 6.76 22.90
CA ARG A 447 4.60 8.17 23.19
C ARG A 447 3.61 9.13 22.52
N VAL A 448 3.13 8.82 21.32
CA VAL A 448 2.15 9.65 20.60
C VAL A 448 0.70 9.21 20.82
N GLY A 449 0.45 8.21 21.68
CA GLY A 449 -0.89 7.79 22.07
C GLY A 449 -1.68 7.06 20.98
N THR A 450 -1.01 6.30 20.10
CA THR A 450 -1.66 5.53 19.02
C THR A 450 -1.81 4.06 19.41
N ALA A 451 -2.93 3.71 20.05
CA ALA A 451 -3.22 2.32 20.41
C ALA A 451 -3.68 1.49 19.19
N PHE A 452 -2.94 0.42 18.91
CA PHE A 452 -3.25 -0.59 17.89
C PHE A 452 -2.66 -1.95 18.30
N VAL A 453 -3.05 -3.01 17.59
CA VAL A 453 -2.54 -4.37 17.84
C VAL A 453 -1.57 -4.77 16.74
N THR A 454 -0.42 -5.30 17.13
CA THR A 454 0.52 -5.98 16.24
C THR A 454 0.31 -7.48 16.34
N LEU A 455 -0.10 -8.12 15.25
CA LEU A 455 -0.27 -9.57 15.16
C LEU A 455 0.92 -10.16 14.41
N ILE A 456 1.78 -10.88 15.13
CA ILE A 456 2.97 -11.54 14.58
C ILE A 456 2.60 -12.95 14.16
N PHE A 457 2.73 -13.24 12.87
CA PHE A 457 2.72 -14.60 12.32
C PHE A 457 4.12 -15.18 12.51
N ASN A 458 4.31 -15.97 13.57
CA ASN A 458 5.61 -16.43 14.03
C ASN A 458 5.91 -17.85 13.51
N ASP A 459 6.86 -17.95 12.58
CA ASP A 459 7.40 -19.21 12.04
C ASP A 459 8.89 -19.43 12.35
N GLY A 460 9.54 -18.50 13.04
CA GLY A 460 10.97 -18.56 13.35
C GLY A 460 11.86 -18.35 12.12
N GLY A 461 11.40 -17.60 11.11
CA GLY A 461 12.12 -17.52 9.85
C GLY A 461 11.56 -16.57 8.78
N TYR A 462 12.27 -16.52 7.66
CA TYR A 462 11.82 -15.84 6.45
C TYR A 462 10.97 -16.79 5.59
N GLY A 463 9.78 -17.18 6.07
CA GLY A 463 8.95 -18.25 5.49
C GLY A 463 8.59 -18.10 4.00
N LEU A 464 8.50 -16.88 3.46
CA LEU A 464 8.30 -16.67 2.01
C LEU A 464 9.52 -17.08 1.18
N ILE A 465 10.73 -16.81 1.70
CA ILE A 465 11.97 -17.17 1.03
C ILE A 465 12.22 -18.67 1.15
N GLU A 466 11.93 -19.25 2.33
CA GLU A 466 11.92 -20.70 2.51
C GLU A 466 11.02 -21.36 1.47
N TRP A 467 9.76 -20.92 1.37
CA TRP A 467 8.80 -21.47 0.40
C TRP A 467 9.31 -21.38 -1.04
N LYS A 468 9.94 -20.26 -1.43
CA LYS A 468 10.53 -20.12 -2.77
C LYS A 468 11.72 -21.05 -2.99
N GLN A 469 12.61 -21.17 -2.01
CA GLN A 469 13.77 -22.07 -2.08
C GLN A 469 13.31 -23.52 -2.21
N GLU A 470 12.32 -23.96 -1.43
CA GLU A 470 11.79 -25.32 -1.53
C GLU A 470 11.11 -25.59 -2.87
N ASN A 471 10.35 -24.63 -3.40
CA ASN A 471 9.72 -24.77 -4.72
C ASN A 471 10.77 -24.87 -5.85
N GLN A 472 11.90 -24.17 -5.72
CA GLN A 472 12.93 -24.10 -6.76
C GLN A 472 13.97 -25.22 -6.67
N PHE A 473 14.39 -25.58 -5.45
CA PHE A 473 15.50 -26.49 -5.18
C PHE A 473 15.05 -27.83 -4.59
N GLY A 474 13.75 -28.00 -4.33
CA GLY A 474 13.17 -29.21 -3.75
C GLY A 474 12.87 -29.08 -2.26
N LYS A 475 11.89 -29.85 -1.80
CA LYS A 475 11.43 -29.85 -0.40
C LYS A 475 12.59 -30.13 0.57
N GLY A 476 12.69 -29.35 1.64
CA GLY A 476 13.75 -29.45 2.64
C GLY A 476 15.07 -28.76 2.25
N ASN A 477 15.17 -28.18 1.06
CA ASN A 477 16.36 -27.47 0.58
C ASN A 477 16.22 -25.95 0.76
N SER A 478 16.09 -25.51 2.00
CA SER A 478 16.15 -24.09 2.39
C SER A 478 17.50 -23.74 3.04
N SER A 479 17.91 -22.47 3.01
CA SER A 479 19.20 -22.01 3.52
C SER A 479 19.15 -20.54 3.94
N PHE A 480 19.72 -20.26 5.12
CA PHE A 480 19.86 -18.92 5.70
C PHE A 480 18.54 -18.17 5.95
N VAL A 481 17.47 -18.92 6.23
CA VAL A 481 16.12 -18.37 6.44
C VAL A 481 15.60 -18.54 7.86
N HIS A 482 16.22 -19.39 8.69
CA HIS A 482 15.78 -19.64 10.06
C HIS A 482 16.59 -18.84 11.06
N PHE A 483 15.92 -18.37 12.12
CA PHE A 483 16.53 -17.62 13.21
C PHE A 483 15.79 -17.84 14.53
N GLY A 484 16.40 -17.44 15.63
CA GLY A 484 15.73 -17.38 16.93
C GLY A 484 15.10 -16.00 17.15
N ASN A 485 13.98 -15.98 17.88
CA ASN A 485 13.28 -14.75 18.25
C ASN A 485 13.44 -14.44 19.74
N PRO A 486 13.39 -13.17 20.15
CA PRO A 486 13.19 -12.82 21.56
C PRO A 486 11.80 -13.27 22.02
N ASP A 487 11.57 -13.29 23.34
CA ASP A 487 10.22 -13.46 23.87
C ASP A 487 9.40 -12.19 23.59
N PHE A 488 8.57 -12.22 22.53
CA PHE A 488 7.81 -11.05 22.07
C PHE A 488 6.82 -10.50 23.12
N VAL A 489 6.33 -11.35 24.04
CA VAL A 489 5.48 -10.90 25.15
C VAL A 489 6.29 -10.01 26.09
N LYS A 490 7.43 -10.52 26.58
CA LYS A 490 8.32 -9.76 27.46
C LYS A 490 8.91 -8.53 26.75
N PHE A 491 9.16 -8.63 25.45
CA PHE A 491 9.62 -7.51 24.63
C PHE A 491 8.61 -6.36 24.66
N ALA A 492 7.32 -6.65 24.43
CA ALA A 492 6.25 -5.66 24.53
C ALA A 492 6.13 -5.08 25.94
N GLU A 493 6.15 -5.93 26.97
CA GLU A 493 6.10 -5.50 28.37
C GLU A 493 7.28 -4.58 28.75
N SER A 494 8.47 -4.83 28.19
CA SER A 494 9.66 -4.00 28.44
C SER A 494 9.52 -2.56 27.93
N MET A 495 8.61 -2.32 26.97
CA MET A 495 8.27 -1.00 26.45
C MET A 495 7.04 -0.38 27.14
N GLY A 496 6.44 -1.05 28.12
CA GLY A 496 5.20 -0.62 28.77
C GLY A 496 3.93 -0.96 27.99
N LEU A 497 4.01 -1.91 27.06
CA LEU A 497 2.92 -2.35 26.18
C LEU A 497 2.27 -3.63 26.71
N LYS A 498 1.20 -4.08 26.05
CA LYS A 498 0.59 -5.38 26.34
C LYS A 498 1.15 -6.47 25.43
N GLY A 499 1.62 -7.57 26.00
CA GLY A 499 2.05 -8.75 25.27
C GLY A 499 1.07 -9.90 25.47
N TYR A 500 0.76 -10.64 24.41
CA TYR A 500 -0.06 -11.84 24.44
C TYR A 500 0.60 -12.95 23.65
N ARG A 501 0.42 -14.20 24.08
CA ARG A 501 0.85 -15.39 23.35
C ARG A 501 -0.34 -16.28 23.08
N VAL A 502 -0.44 -16.77 21.86
CA VAL A 502 -1.47 -17.73 21.44
C VAL A 502 -0.94 -19.14 21.66
N GLU A 503 -1.64 -19.95 22.45
CA GLU A 503 -1.24 -21.33 22.77
C GLU A 503 -2.15 -22.40 22.13
N ALA A 504 -3.37 -22.01 21.74
CA ALA A 504 -4.29 -22.81 20.94
C ALA A 504 -5.08 -21.94 19.95
N ALA A 505 -5.60 -22.56 18.88
CA ALA A 505 -6.42 -21.88 17.87
C ALA A 505 -7.65 -21.17 18.47
N THR A 506 -8.23 -21.74 19.52
CA THR A 506 -9.40 -21.19 20.23
C THR A 506 -9.10 -19.90 20.99
N ASP A 507 -7.83 -19.61 21.28
CA ASP A 507 -7.42 -18.45 22.09
C ASP A 507 -7.33 -17.18 21.25
N LEU A 508 -7.14 -17.31 19.94
CA LEU A 508 -6.86 -16.18 19.05
C LEU A 508 -7.97 -15.11 19.09
N VAL A 509 -9.24 -15.51 18.96
CA VAL A 509 -10.36 -14.56 18.95
C VAL A 509 -10.53 -13.84 20.31
N PRO A 510 -10.53 -14.54 21.46
CA PRO A 510 -10.50 -13.90 22.78
C PRO A 510 -9.34 -12.91 22.94
N ILE A 511 -8.11 -13.32 22.60
CA ILE A 511 -6.91 -12.48 22.73
C ILE A 511 -7.01 -11.24 21.85
N LEU A 512 -7.41 -11.39 20.58
CA LEU A 512 -7.56 -10.25 19.69
C LEU A 512 -8.59 -9.23 20.21
N LYS A 513 -9.72 -9.71 20.75
CA LYS A 513 -10.73 -8.82 21.35
C LYS A 513 -10.20 -8.07 22.56
N GLU A 514 -9.48 -8.75 23.44
CA GLU A 514 -8.86 -8.15 24.62
C GLU A 514 -7.78 -7.12 24.23
N ALA A 515 -6.90 -7.48 23.29
CA ALA A 515 -5.83 -6.62 22.80
C ALA A 515 -6.37 -5.36 22.10
N LEU A 516 -7.42 -5.50 21.29
CA LEU A 516 -8.08 -4.38 20.60
C LEU A 516 -8.84 -3.44 21.54
N ALA A 517 -9.10 -3.84 22.78
CA ALA A 517 -9.74 -3.03 23.80
C ALA A 517 -8.74 -2.27 24.69
N GLN A 518 -7.44 -2.44 24.49
CA GLN A 518 -6.41 -1.75 25.26
C GLN A 518 -6.22 -0.32 24.77
N ASP A 519 -5.92 0.59 25.70
CA ASP A 519 -5.60 1.99 25.41
C ASP A 519 -4.12 2.23 25.10
N VAL A 520 -3.31 1.17 25.08
CA VAL A 520 -1.89 1.18 24.71
C VAL A 520 -1.66 0.17 23.58
N PRO A 521 -0.57 0.30 22.79
CA PRO A 521 -0.24 -0.70 21.81
C PRO A 521 -0.11 -2.10 22.42
N ALA A 522 -0.48 -3.11 21.64
CA ALA A 522 -0.40 -4.51 22.04
C ALA A 522 0.34 -5.34 20.99
N VAL A 523 1.01 -6.40 21.43
CA VAL A 523 1.72 -7.37 20.58
C VAL A 523 1.17 -8.76 20.85
N ILE A 524 0.76 -9.46 19.82
CA ILE A 524 0.29 -10.84 19.86
C ILE A 524 1.31 -11.71 19.11
N ASP A 525 1.94 -12.61 19.85
CA ASP A 525 2.80 -13.67 19.33
C ASP A 525 1.93 -14.88 18.93
N CYS A 526 1.72 -15.09 17.62
CA CYS A 526 0.86 -16.13 17.08
C CYS A 526 1.66 -17.14 16.24
N PRO A 527 1.99 -18.33 16.79
CA PRO A 527 2.62 -19.40 16.03
C PRO A 527 1.80 -19.81 14.81
N VAL A 528 2.43 -19.88 13.64
CA VAL A 528 1.76 -20.17 12.36
C VAL A 528 2.27 -21.46 11.71
N ASP A 529 1.36 -22.26 11.15
CA ASP A 529 1.71 -23.47 10.39
C ASP A 529 1.88 -23.17 8.90
N TYR A 530 3.10 -22.86 8.47
CA TYR A 530 3.42 -22.61 7.06
C TYR A 530 3.66 -23.86 6.21
N ARG A 531 3.42 -25.08 6.73
CA ARG A 531 3.29 -26.26 5.84
C ARG A 531 2.16 -26.07 4.82
N GLU A 532 1.20 -25.19 5.12
CA GLU A 532 0.15 -24.72 4.21
C GLU A 532 0.68 -24.06 2.94
N ASN A 533 1.87 -23.44 2.97
CA ASN A 533 2.49 -22.83 1.78
C ASN A 533 2.75 -23.88 0.69
N ILE A 534 3.33 -25.02 1.08
CA ILE A 534 3.63 -26.13 0.17
C ILE A 534 2.35 -26.83 -0.28
N ARG A 535 1.40 -27.05 0.64
CA ARG A 535 0.07 -27.60 0.31
C ARG A 535 -0.65 -26.73 -0.72
N PHE A 536 -0.53 -25.40 -0.61
CA PHE A 536 -1.10 -24.48 -1.58
C PHE A 536 -0.44 -24.62 -2.95
N THR A 537 0.89 -24.69 -3.05
CA THR A 537 1.57 -24.93 -4.35
C THR A 537 1.08 -26.23 -5.00
N GLN A 538 0.94 -27.31 -4.23
CA GLN A 538 0.47 -28.60 -4.73
C GLN A 538 -0.98 -28.51 -5.24
N LYS A 539 -1.89 -27.98 -4.40
CA LYS A 539 -3.31 -27.81 -4.76
C LYS A 539 -3.48 -26.92 -6.00
N ALA A 540 -2.70 -25.85 -6.11
CA ALA A 540 -2.73 -24.95 -7.26
C ALA A 540 -2.25 -25.61 -8.56
N GLY A 541 -1.24 -26.50 -8.48
CA GLY A 541 -0.77 -27.27 -9.64
C GLY A 541 -1.77 -28.31 -10.14
N GLU A 542 -2.63 -28.82 -9.25
CA GLU A 542 -3.66 -29.81 -9.56
C GLU A 542 -5.01 -29.18 -9.99
N LEU A 543 -5.14 -27.86 -9.91
CA LEU A 543 -6.39 -27.16 -10.19
C LEU A 543 -6.75 -27.22 -11.67
N ASN A 544 -7.78 -28.01 -12.00
CA ASN A 544 -8.40 -28.04 -13.31
C ASN A 544 -9.61 -27.09 -13.37
N CYS A 545 -9.59 -26.16 -14.33
CA CYS A 545 -10.74 -25.30 -14.60
C CYS A 545 -11.82 -26.14 -15.28
N ALA A 546 -12.86 -26.55 -14.54
CA ALA A 546 -14.01 -27.25 -15.11
C ALA A 546 -14.78 -26.28 -16.01
N LEU A 547 -14.93 -26.64 -17.29
CA LEU A 547 -15.67 -25.88 -18.31
C LEU A 547 -17.18 -26.06 -18.18
#